data_AF-A0A3L7UWH0-F1
#
_entry.id   AF-A0A3L7UWH0-F1
#
_cell.length_a   1.000
_cell.length_b   1.000
_cell.length_c   1.000
_cell.angle_alpha   90.00
_cell.angle_beta   90.00
_cell.angle_gamma   90.00
#
_symmetry.space_group_name_H-M   'P 1'
#
loop_
_entity.id
_entity.type
_entity.pdbx_description
1 polymer ?
#
loop_
_entity_poly.entity_id
_entity_poly.type
_entity_poly.pdbx_seq_one_letter_code
_entity_poly.pdbx_strand_id
1 'polypeptide(L)' 'MVIRGHFQNGVIVPDEPVSLPEGTTVRIEVVDIEPKKLKRRGGMWKGRVVIADDFDTLPPELADAFGVGIE' A
#
# COMPACT_ATOMS: atom_id res chain seq x y z
N MET A 1 -10.98 -7.79 -29.07
CA MET A 1 -10.37 -6.61 -28.42
C MET A 1 -10.53 -6.75 -26.92
N VAL A 2 -9.51 -6.47 -26.13
CA VAL A 2 -9.59 -6.48 -24.67
C VAL A 2 -9.50 -5.03 -24.21
N ILE A 3 -10.55 -4.53 -23.56
CA ILE A 3 -10.59 -3.20 -22.95
C ILE A 3 -10.33 -3.38 -21.47
N ARG A 4 -9.34 -2.67 -20.93
CA ARG A 4 -9.10 -2.63 -19.49
C ARG A 4 -9.86 -1.47 -18.88
N GLY A 5 -10.30 -1.67 -17.65
CA GLY A 5 -11.02 -0.67 -16.90
C GLY A 5 -11.14 -1.07 -15.44
N HIS A 6 -11.66 -0.15 -14.65
CA HIS A 6 -11.85 -0.33 -13.22
C HIS A 6 -13.26 0.11 -12.81
N PHE A 7 -13.69 -0.36 -11.64
CA PHE A 7 -14.95 0.10 -11.06
C PHE A 7 -14.75 1.41 -10.31
N GLN A 8 -15.56 2.41 -10.65
CA GLN A 8 -15.68 3.66 -9.92
C GLN A 8 -17.16 3.94 -9.65
N ASN A 9 -17.56 4.00 -8.37
CA ASN A 9 -18.94 4.25 -7.95
C ASN A 9 -19.98 3.30 -8.59
N GLY A 10 -19.62 2.03 -8.79
CA GLY A 10 -20.51 1.02 -9.39
C GLY A 10 -20.57 1.05 -10.92
N VAL A 11 -19.81 1.92 -11.58
CA VAL A 11 -19.70 2.00 -13.04
C VAL A 11 -18.33 1.50 -13.49
N ILE A 12 -18.27 0.79 -14.62
CA ILE A 12 -17.02 0.36 -15.25
C ILE A 12 -16.48 1.53 -16.08
N VAL A 13 -15.29 2.02 -15.73
CA VAL A 13 -14.60 3.10 -16.43
C VAL A 13 -13.42 2.49 -17.20
N PRO A 14 -13.38 2.62 -18.53
CA PRO A 14 -12.21 2.23 -19.32
C PRO A 14 -10.98 3.03 -18.92
N ASP A 15 -9.82 2.37 -18.84
CA ASP A 15 -8.56 3.05 -18.50
C ASP A 15 -8.05 3.93 -19.66
N GLU A 16 -8.45 3.59 -20.88
CA GLU A 16 -8.16 4.34 -22.11
C GLU A 16 -9.48 4.76 -22.78
N PRO A 17 -9.55 5.94 -23.41
CA PRO A 17 -10.74 6.37 -24.14
C PRO A 17 -11.11 5.37 -25.22
N VAL A 18 -12.35 4.88 -25.19
CA VAL A 18 -12.86 3.93 -26.19
C VAL A 18 -14.18 4.47 -26.76
N SER A 19 -14.34 4.34 -28.08
CA SER A 19 -15.60 4.64 -28.77
C SER A 19 -16.15 3.35 -29.34
N LEU A 20 -17.26 2.88 -28.78
CA LEU A 20 -17.96 1.69 -29.26
C LEU A 20 -19.29 2.10 -29.91
N PRO A 21 -19.69 1.47 -31.03
CA PRO A 21 -21.03 1.65 -31.59
C PRO A 21 -22.12 1.32 -30.57
N GLU A 22 -23.26 2.00 -30.67
CA GLU A 22 -24.43 1.69 -29.84
C GLU A 22 -24.89 0.24 -30.06
N GLY A 23 -25.30 -0.44 -28.99
CA GLY A 23 -25.72 -1.85 -29.03
C GLY A 23 -24.58 -2.87 -29.11
N THR A 24 -23.32 -2.45 -28.98
CA THR A 24 -22.19 -3.40 -28.93
C THR A 24 -22.29 -4.30 -27.69
N THR A 25 -22.45 -5.60 -27.90
CA THR A 25 -22.42 -6.60 -26.83
C THR A 25 -21.01 -6.75 -26.27
N VAL A 26 -20.86 -6.62 -24.96
CA VAL A 26 -19.58 -6.81 -24.25
C VAL A 26 -19.66 -7.97 -23.27
N ARG A 27 -18.54 -8.67 -23.10
CA ARG A 27 -18.35 -9.65 -22.03
C ARG A 27 -17.40 -9.06 -21.00
N ILE A 28 -17.84 -9.00 -19.75
CA ILE A 28 -17.04 -8.50 -18.63
C ILE A 28 -16.40 -9.69 -17.93
N GLU A 29 -15.10 -9.59 -17.68
CA GLU A 29 -14.33 -10.55 -16.89
C GLU A 29 -13.64 -9.77 -15.77
N VAL A 30 -13.95 -10.12 -14.52
CA VAL A 30 -13.29 -9.54 -13.35
C VAL A 30 -12.03 -10.34 -13.10
N VAL A 31 -10.88 -9.68 -13.21
CA VAL A 31 -9.57 -10.30 -13.00
C VAL A 31 -9.10 -9.96 -11.59
N ASP A 32 -8.97 -10.97 -10.74
CA ASP A 32 -8.33 -10.80 -9.43
C ASP A 32 -6.83 -10.63 -9.63
N ILE A 33 -6.37 -9.38 -9.50
CA ILE A 33 -4.94 -9.09 -9.46
C ILE A 33 -4.47 -9.50 -8.07
N GLU A 34 -3.76 -10.64 -7.98
CA GLU A 34 -3.08 -10.97 -6.73
C GLU A 34 -2.18 -9.80 -6.32
N PRO A 35 -2.35 -9.26 -5.09
CA PRO A 35 -1.53 -8.15 -4.63
C PRO A 35 -0.08 -8.62 -4.66
N LYS A 36 0.71 -7.99 -5.54
CA LYS A 36 2.11 -8.33 -5.71
C LYS A 36 2.78 -8.09 -4.36
N LYS A 37 3.09 -9.17 -3.63
CA LYS A 37 3.79 -9.09 -2.35
C LYS A 37 5.15 -8.48 -2.62
N LEU A 38 5.26 -7.16 -2.45
CA LEU A 38 6.53 -6.47 -2.48
C LEU A 38 7.36 -7.10 -1.37
N LYS A 39 8.47 -7.76 -1.75
CA LYS A 39 9.44 -8.26 -0.77
C LYS A 39 9.96 -7.04 -0.01
N ARG A 40 9.45 -6.83 1.20
CA ARG A 40 9.96 -5.79 2.11
C ARG A 40 11.41 -6.15 2.38
N ARG A 41 12.34 -5.31 1.92
CA ARG A 41 13.74 -5.42 2.31
C ARG A 41 13.84 -4.84 3.72
N GLY A 42 14.37 -5.63 4.66
CA GLY A 42 14.69 -5.13 6.01
C GLY A 42 15.57 -3.88 5.89
N GLY A 43 15.31 -2.87 6.72
CA GLY A 43 16.07 -1.62 6.71
C GLY A 43 15.71 -0.62 5.61
N MET A 44 14.73 -0.88 4.75
CA MET A 44 14.25 0.06 3.70
C MET A 44 13.87 1.43 4.25
N TRP A 45 13.45 1.49 5.52
CA TRP A 45 13.02 2.69 6.22
C TRP A 45 13.93 3.06 7.39
N LYS A 46 15.07 2.37 7.56
CA LYS A 46 16.03 2.63 8.65
C LYS A 46 16.57 4.06 8.51
N GLY A 47 16.34 4.88 9.54
CA GLY A 47 16.74 6.29 9.56
C GLY A 47 15.89 7.23 8.68
N ARG A 48 14.81 6.74 8.06
CA ARG A 48 13.88 7.57 7.26
C ARG A 48 12.52 7.77 7.91
N VAL A 49 12.18 6.91 8.87
CA VAL A 49 10.96 7.04 9.67
C VAL A 49 11.39 7.53 11.05
N VAL A 50 11.09 8.79 11.33
CA VAL A 50 11.16 9.36 12.67
C VAL A 50 9.75 9.21 13.23
N ILE A 51 9.58 8.38 14.27
CA ILE A 51 8.26 8.11 14.85
C ILE A 51 7.83 9.30 15.71
N ALA A 52 8.73 9.75 16.60
CA ALA A 52 8.63 10.95 17.43
C ALA A 52 10.00 11.23 18.07
N ASP A 53 10.24 12.46 18.52
CA ASP A 53 11.53 12.90 19.11
C ASP A 53 11.87 12.21 20.45
N ASP A 54 10.87 11.63 21.11
CA ASP A 54 10.96 10.98 22.42
C ASP A 54 11.20 9.47 22.35
N PHE A 55 11.17 8.88 21.16
CA PHE A 55 11.27 7.41 21.00
C PHE A 55 12.67 6.87 21.29
N ASP A 56 13.70 7.72 21.24
CA ASP A 56 15.08 7.39 21.59
C ASP A 56 15.41 7.70 23.07
N THR A 57 14.53 8.41 23.77
CA THR A 57 14.69 8.69 25.21
C THR A 57 13.91 7.68 26.03
N LEU A 58 14.64 6.81 26.71
CA LEU A 58 14.02 5.87 27.65
C LEU A 58 13.71 6.61 28.97
N PRO A 59 12.45 6.62 29.45
CA PRO A 59 12.14 7.17 30.76
C PRO A 59 13.02 6.52 31.84
N PRO A 60 13.49 7.27 32.85
CA PRO A 60 14.42 6.75 33.87
C PRO A 60 13.89 5.49 34.57
N GLU A 61 12.58 5.44 34.81
CA GLU A 61 11.85 4.33 35.40
C GLU A 61 11.86 3.04 34.56
N LEU A 62 12.08 3.14 33.24
CA LEU A 62 12.21 2.00 32.34
C LEU A 62 13.70 1.67 32.06
N ALA A 63 14.62 2.60 32.25
CA ALA A 63 16.05 2.39 32.03
C ALA A 63 16.65 1.31 32.92
N ASP A 64 16.21 1.24 34.17
CA ASP A 64 16.62 0.21 35.14
C ASP A 64 16.16 -1.19 34.71
N ALA A 65 14.96 -1.30 34.11
CA ALA A 65 14.41 -2.57 33.67
C ALA A 65 15.11 -3.14 32.41
N PHE A 66 15.71 -2.28 31.60
CA PHE A 66 16.43 -2.67 30.38
C PHE A 66 17.97 -2.71 30.55
N GLY A 67 18.48 -2.42 31.76
CA GLY A 67 19.91 -2.51 32.07
C GLY A 67 20.79 -1.47 31.36
N VAL A 68 20.19 -0.36 30.91
CA VAL A 68 20.88 0.73 30.20
C VAL A 68 21.44 1.78 31.18
N GLY A 69 21.05 1.73 32.45
CA GLY A 69 21.43 2.68 33.51
C GLY A 69 22.63 2.27 34.37
N ILE A 70 23.77 1.85 33.79
CA ILE A 70 24.99 1.58 34.57
C ILE A 70 26.19 2.33 33.97
N GLU A 71 26.41 3.55 34.46
CA GLU A 71 27.72 4.09 34.86
C GLU A 71 27.53 4.92 36.15
#